data_AF-A0A484ZFM1-F1
#
_entry.id   AF-A0A484ZFM1-F1
#
_cell.length_a   1.000
_cell.length_b   1.000
_cell.length_c   1.000
_cell.angle_alpha   90.00
_cell.angle_beta   90.00
_cell.angle_gamma   90.00
#
_symmetry.space_group_name_H-M   'P 1'
#
loop_
_entity.id
_entity.type
_entity.pdbx_description
1 polymer ?
#
loop_
_entity_poly.entity_id
_entity_poly.type
_entity_poly.pdbx_seq_one_letter_code
_entity_poly.pdbx_strand_id
1 'polypeptide(L)'
;MIHSKGYDSFTSSKYEEGATYLLKCLREAEVSVNYMPAHQVQISFPQDQADLDKYDVIVISDIGSNTFLLQNDTFYQSKIKPDALEMIKKYVSNGGGVINDWRLSFLYGY
;
A
#
# COMPACT_ATOMS: atom_id res chain seq x y z
N MET A 1 -1.55 2.20 -20.51
CA MET A 1 -1.33 1.40 -21.72
C MET A 1 -1.16 2.33 -22.91
N ILE A 2 -0.04 2.19 -23.62
CA ILE A 2 0.20 2.86 -24.91
C ILE A 2 -0.15 1.83 -25.99
N HIS A 3 -1.10 2.17 -26.85
CA HIS A 3 -1.53 1.34 -27.97
C HIS A 3 -0.92 1.90 -29.24
N SER A 4 -0.14 1.10 -29.96
CA SER A 4 0.49 1.51 -31.22
C SER A 4 -0.15 0.76 -32.39
N LYS A 5 -0.63 1.50 -33.39
CA LYS A 5 -1.24 0.96 -34.62
C LYS A 5 -0.62 1.63 -35.85
N GLY A 6 0.38 0.99 -36.43
CA GLY A 6 1.12 1.55 -37.57
C GLY A 6 1.83 2.84 -37.15
N TYR A 7 1.51 3.95 -37.81
CA TYR A 7 2.06 5.27 -37.50
C TYR A 7 1.44 5.91 -36.24
N ASP A 8 0.22 5.49 -35.87
CA ASP A 8 -0.54 6.14 -34.80
C ASP A 8 -0.29 5.52 -33.43
N SER A 9 -0.36 6.36 -32.40
CA SER A 9 -0.39 5.92 -31.01
C SER A 9 -1.51 6.59 -30.23
N PHE A 10 -2.12 5.86 -29.31
CA PHE A 10 -3.08 6.41 -28.35
C PHE A 10 -2.87 5.81 -26.96
N THR A 11 -3.19 6.60 -25.94
CA THR A 11 -2.96 6.22 -24.54
C THR A 11 -4.30 5.96 -23.84
N SER A 12 -4.30 4.96 -22.97
CA SER A 12 -5.39 4.70 -22.03
C SER A 12 -4.81 4.45 -20.66
N SER A 13 -5.42 5.03 -19.64
CA SER A 13 -5.05 4.84 -18.24
C SER A 13 -6.27 4.32 -17.50
N LYS A 14 -6.08 3.26 -16.70
CA LYS A 14 -7.13 2.65 -15.89
C LYS A 14 -6.62 2.52 -14.46
N TYR A 15 -7.45 2.93 -13.51
CA TYR A 15 -7.23 2.69 -12.09
C TYR A 15 -7.95 1.40 -11.70
N GLU A 16 -7.28 0.54 -10.95
CA GLU A 16 -7.83 -0.72 -10.45
C GLU A 16 -7.40 -0.91 -9.00
N GLU A 17 -8.29 -1.52 -8.20
CA GLU A 17 -8.01 -1.90 -6.81
C GLU A 17 -8.10 -3.43 -6.66
N GLY A 18 -6.95 -4.07 -6.45
CA GLY A 18 -6.84 -5.53 -6.36
C GLY A 18 -7.40 -6.14 -5.07
N ALA A 19 -7.58 -5.34 -4.02
CA ALA A 19 -7.93 -5.83 -2.69
C ALA A 19 -9.45 -5.98 -2.45
N THR A 20 -10.30 -5.61 -3.41
CA THR A 20 -11.77 -5.50 -3.22
C THR A 20 -12.40 -6.77 -2.60
N TYR A 21 -12.05 -7.95 -3.13
CA TYR A 21 -12.60 -9.21 -2.63
C TYR A 21 -12.08 -9.55 -1.23
N LEU A 22 -10.78 -9.42 -1.00
CA LEU A 22 -10.17 -9.66 0.31
C LEU A 22 -10.75 -8.74 1.38
N LEU A 23 -10.87 -7.44 1.09
CA LEU A 23 -11.45 -6.46 2.01
C LEU A 23 -12.90 -6.80 2.34
N LYS A 24 -13.67 -7.30 1.36
CA LYS A 24 -15.03 -7.77 1.59
C LYS A 24 -15.04 -8.96 2.57
N CYS A 25 -14.22 -9.99 2.33
CA CYS A 25 -14.15 -11.16 3.21
C CYS A 25 -13.72 -10.80 4.64
N LEU A 26 -12.74 -9.89 4.80
CA LEU A 26 -12.31 -9.44 6.13
C LEU A 26 -13.44 -8.71 6.88
N ARG A 27 -14.18 -7.85 6.18
CA ARG A 27 -15.33 -7.14 6.78
C ARG A 27 -16.48 -8.08 7.11
N GLU A 28 -16.74 -9.09 6.28
CA GLU A 28 -17.72 -10.15 6.54
C GLU A 28 -17.33 -11.02 7.74
N ALA A 29 -16.03 -11.16 8.02
CA ALA A 29 -15.49 -11.78 9.22
C ALA A 29 -15.39 -10.82 10.42
N GLU A 30 -16.06 -9.66 10.37
CA GLU A 30 -16.09 -8.63 11.43
C GLU A 30 -14.73 -8.03 11.80
N VAL A 31 -13.74 -8.11 10.89
CA VAL A 31 -12.44 -7.44 11.06
C VAL A 31 -12.57 -5.97 10.65
N SER A 32 -12.20 -5.06 11.55
CA SER A 32 -12.11 -3.63 11.25
C SER A 32 -10.88 -3.35 10.38
N VAL A 33 -11.10 -2.97 9.11
CA VAL A 33 -10.02 -2.74 8.15
C VAL A 33 -9.96 -1.27 7.72
N ASN A 34 -8.80 -0.65 7.95
CA ASN A 34 -8.45 0.62 7.30
C ASN A 34 -7.67 0.35 6.01
N TYR A 35 -8.25 0.73 4.87
CA TYR A 35 -7.63 0.52 3.56
C TYR A 35 -6.90 1.78 3.10
N MET A 36 -5.58 1.66 2.90
CA MET A 36 -4.72 2.73 2.38
C MET A 36 -4.12 2.32 1.02
N PRO A 37 -4.65 2.82 -0.10
CA PRO A 37 -4.07 2.59 -1.42
C PRO A 37 -2.62 3.11 -1.52
N ALA A 38 -1.82 2.54 -2.43
CA ALA A 38 -0.41 2.93 -2.61
C ALA A 38 -0.21 4.44 -2.87
N HIS A 39 -1.12 5.08 -3.62
CA HIS A 39 -1.05 6.52 -3.86
C HIS A 39 -1.33 7.36 -2.61
N GLN A 40 -2.07 6.84 -1.63
CA GLN A 40 -2.28 7.50 -0.33
C GLN A 40 -1.05 7.39 0.55
N VAL A 41 -0.30 6.27 0.51
CA VAL A 41 0.99 6.13 1.22
C VAL A 41 1.95 7.27 0.84
N GLN A 42 1.95 7.70 -0.41
CA GLN A 42 2.83 8.79 -0.87
C GLN A 42 2.46 10.18 -0.31
N ILE A 43 1.24 10.35 0.20
CA ILE A 43 0.67 11.64 0.60
C ILE A 43 0.50 11.71 2.13
N SER A 44 -0.07 10.67 2.72
CA SER A 44 -0.66 10.69 4.06
C SER A 44 -0.23 9.50 4.93
N PHE A 45 0.87 8.81 4.59
CA PHE A 45 1.42 7.79 5.48
C PHE A 45 1.70 8.37 6.87
N PRO A 46 1.35 7.66 7.97
CA PRO A 46 1.55 8.15 9.33
C PRO A 46 3.00 8.56 9.59
N GLN A 47 3.17 9.67 10.31
CA GLN A 47 4.50 10.20 10.64
C GLN A 47 4.88 9.94 12.10
N ASP A 48 3.90 9.61 12.94
CA ASP A 48 4.10 9.29 14.35
C ASP A 48 3.93 7.78 14.58
N GLN A 49 4.83 7.21 15.39
CA GLN A 49 4.77 5.78 15.73
C GLN A 49 3.45 5.40 16.40
N ALA A 50 2.92 6.28 17.25
CA ALA A 50 1.66 6.07 17.96
C ALA A 50 0.45 5.89 17.03
N ASP A 51 0.54 6.34 15.77
CA ASP A 51 -0.52 6.12 14.79
C ASP A 51 -0.48 4.72 14.18
N LEU A 52 0.70 4.11 14.08
CA LEU A 52 0.85 2.71 13.66
C LEU A 52 0.51 1.74 14.78
N ASP A 53 0.88 2.08 16.02
CA ASP A 53 0.66 1.24 17.20
C ASP A 53 -0.84 1.07 17.56
N LYS A 54 -1.75 1.79 16.87
CA LYS A 54 -3.21 1.60 16.97
C LYS A 54 -3.73 0.35 16.26
N TYR A 55 -2.95 -0.24 15.36
CA TYR A 55 -3.36 -1.38 14.55
C TYR A 55 -2.78 -2.68 15.11
N ASP A 56 -3.60 -3.74 15.17
CA ASP A 56 -3.15 -5.07 15.57
C ASP A 56 -2.24 -5.71 14.51
N VAL A 57 -2.54 -5.45 13.22
CA VAL A 57 -1.81 -5.98 12.07
C VAL A 57 -1.71 -4.93 10.96
N ILE A 58 -0.54 -4.81 10.34
CA ILE A 58 -0.31 -4.07 9.10
C ILE A 58 -0.11 -5.07 7.96
N VAL A 59 -0.93 -4.94 6.90
CA VAL A 59 -0.82 -5.75 5.69
C VAL A 59 -0.25 -4.89 4.56
N ILE A 60 0.91 -5.30 4.03
CA ILE A 60 1.56 -4.68 2.88
C ILE A 60 1.34 -5.61 1.70
N SER A 61 0.65 -5.14 0.66
CA SER A 61 0.35 -5.97 -0.50
C SER A 61 0.52 -5.24 -1.83
N ASP A 62 1.25 -5.85 -2.76
CA ASP A 62 1.56 -5.34 -4.11
C ASP A 62 2.03 -3.87 -4.14
N ILE A 63 2.85 -3.48 -3.15
CA ILE A 63 3.44 -2.14 -3.04
C ILE A 63 4.95 -2.24 -2.81
N GLY A 64 5.72 -1.51 -3.63
CA GLY A 64 7.17 -1.50 -3.55
C GLY A 64 7.70 -0.60 -2.43
N SER A 65 8.91 -0.91 -1.93
CA SER A 65 9.58 -0.11 -0.90
C SER A 65 9.74 1.38 -1.28
N ASN A 66 9.95 1.68 -2.57
CA ASN A 66 10.08 3.04 -3.06
C ASN A 66 8.87 3.92 -2.73
N THR A 67 7.66 3.36 -2.68
CA THR A 67 6.46 4.13 -2.33
C THR A 67 6.50 4.62 -0.88
N PHE A 68 7.15 3.87 0.01
CA PHE A 68 7.33 4.24 1.42
C PHE A 68 8.50 5.21 1.62
N LEU A 69 9.62 4.99 0.92
CA LEU A 69 10.87 5.74 1.08
C LEU A 69 10.87 7.06 0.30
N LEU A 70 10.16 7.14 -0.83
CA LEU A 70 10.15 8.28 -1.75
C LEU A 70 8.75 8.93 -1.78
N GLN A 71 8.21 9.26 -0.61
CA GLN A 71 6.95 9.99 -0.50
C GLN A 71 7.04 11.37 -1.15
N ASN A 72 5.89 11.96 -1.53
CA ASN A 72 5.84 13.18 -2.33
C ASN A 72 6.59 14.35 -1.68
N ASP A 73 6.48 14.50 -0.36
CA ASP A 73 7.19 15.53 0.40
C ASP A 73 8.72 15.34 0.34
N THR A 74 9.21 14.10 0.38
CA THR A 74 10.64 13.80 0.30
C THR A 74 11.16 13.94 -1.13
N PHE A 75 10.46 13.37 -2.11
CA PHE A 75 10.96 13.31 -3.49
C PHE A 75 10.76 14.61 -4.28
N TYR A 76 9.62 15.28 -4.13
CA TYR A 76 9.30 16.50 -4.89
C TYR A 76 9.54 17.79 -4.11
N GLN A 77 9.49 17.75 -2.78
CA GLN A 77 9.60 18.96 -1.94
C GLN A 77 10.87 18.97 -1.07
N SER A 78 11.72 17.95 -1.17
CA SER A 78 12.96 17.80 -0.40
C SER A 78 12.78 17.97 1.12
N LYS A 79 11.60 17.63 1.64
CA LYS A 79 11.30 17.68 3.07
C LYS A 79 11.82 16.42 3.75
N ILE A 80 12.44 16.61 4.90
CA ILE A 80 12.83 15.50 5.77
C ILE A 80 11.56 14.93 6.39
N LYS A 81 11.36 13.62 6.21
CA LYS A 81 10.30 12.83 6.86
C LYS A 81 10.91 11.64 7.58
N PRO A 82 10.22 11.11 8.61
CA PRO A 82 10.59 9.82 9.19
C PRO A 82 10.60 8.71 8.14
N ASP A 83 11.53 7.76 8.28
CA ASP A 83 11.58 6.57 7.42
C ASP A 83 10.42 5.63 7.78
N ALA A 84 9.47 5.51 6.86
CA ALA A 84 8.28 4.69 7.04
C ALA A 84 8.60 3.20 7.29
N LEU A 85 9.67 2.66 6.68
CA LEU A 85 10.06 1.26 6.89
C LEU A 85 10.70 1.05 8.26
N GLU A 86 11.46 2.04 8.77
CA GLU A 86 11.95 2.00 10.15
C GLU A 86 10.79 2.10 11.17
N MET A 87 9.75 2.89 10.87
CA MET A 87 8.54 2.92 11.71
C MET A 87 7.80 1.57 11.73
N ILE A 88 7.67 0.91 10.57
CA ILE A 88 7.07 -0.43 10.48
C ILE A 88 7.93 -1.46 11.23
N LYS A 89 9.25 -1.41 11.08
CA LYS A 89 10.18 -2.26 11.82
C LYS A 89 10.06 -2.06 13.32
N LYS A 90 9.94 -0.81 13.79
CA LYS A 90 9.72 -0.49 15.21
C LYS A 90 8.38 -1.02 15.70
N TYR A 91 7.32 -0.87 14.90
CA TYR A 91 6.01 -1.44 15.17
C TYR A 91 6.07 -2.96 15.39
N VAL A 92 6.75 -3.70 14.50
CA VAL A 92 6.95 -5.16 14.66
C VAL A 92 7.78 -5.48 15.91
N SER A 93 8.83 -4.70 16.15
CA SER A 93 9.68 -4.87 17.35
C SER A 93 8.91 -4.67 18.65
N ASN A 94 7.82 -3.89 18.62
CA ASN A 94 6.92 -3.65 19.74
C ASN A 94 5.80 -4.72 19.86
N GLY A 95 5.82 -5.75 19.02
CA GLY A 95 4.85 -6.86 19.04
C GLY A 95 3.73 -6.77 18.01
N GLY A 96 3.74 -5.76 17.13
CA GLY A 96 2.78 -5.63 16.05
C GLY A 96 2.95 -6.70 14.96
N GLY A 97 1.84 -7.15 14.37
CA GLY A 97 1.86 -8.13 13.28
C GLY A 97 2.09 -7.50 11.92
N VAL A 98 2.99 -8.03 11.10
CA VAL A 98 3.14 -7.62 9.69
C VAL A 98 2.98 -8.81 8.76
N ILE A 99 2.13 -8.63 7.74
CA ILE A 99 1.99 -9.56 6.62
C ILE A 99 2.45 -8.84 5.37
N ASN A 100 3.38 -9.44 4.64
CA ASN A 100 3.84 -8.93 3.36
C ASN A 100 3.44 -9.92 2.26
N ASP A 101 2.46 -9.52 1.46
CA ASP A 101 1.89 -10.31 0.37
C ASP A 101 2.29 -9.74 -0.99
N TRP A 102 3.04 -10.53 -1.74
CA TRP A 102 3.59 -10.17 -3.05
C TRP A 102 2.76 -10.76 -4.20
N ARG A 103 1.67 -11.48 -3.88
CA ARG A 103 0.77 -12.12 -4.84
C ARG A 103 -0.66 -12.12 -4.30
N LEU A 104 -1.35 -11.00 -4.45
CA LEU A 104 -2.82 -11.00 -4.50
C LEU A 104 -3.32 -11.58 -5.84
N SER A 105 -2.92 -12.82 -6.13
CA SER A 105 -3.45 -13.62 -7.24
C SER A 105 -4.18 -14.80 -6.62
N PHE A 106 -5.42 -14.59 -6.17
CA PHE A 106 -6.32 -15.70 -5.82
C PHE A 106 -6.61 -16.48 -7.12
N LEU A 107 -5.82 -17.53 -7.40
CA LEU A 107 -6.15 -18.51 -8.41
C LEU A 107 -7.35 -19.30 -7.91
N TYR A 108 -8.55 -18.93 -8.36
CA TYR A 108 -9.74 -19.77 -8.23
C TYR A 108 -9.60 -20.96 -9.20
N GLY A 109 -9.41 -22.15 -8.64
CA GLY A 109 -9.66 -23.42 -9.33
C GLY A 109 -10.81 -24.12 -8.61
N TYR A 110 -11.87 -24.46 -9.34
CA TYR A 110 -12.78 -25.55 -8.96
C TYR A 110 -12.10 -26.88 -9.26
#